data_AF-U6D3F4-F1
#
_entry.id   AF-U6D3F4-F1
#
_cell.length_a   1.000
_cell.length_b   1.000
_cell.length_c   1.000
_cell.angle_alpha   90.00
_cell.angle_beta   90.00
_cell.angle_gamma   90.00
#
_symmetry.space_group_name_H-M   'P 1'
#
loop_
_entity.id
_entity.type
_entity.pdbx_description
1 polymer ?
#
loop_
_entity_poly.entity_id
_entity_poly.type
_entity_poly.pdbx_seq_one_letter_code
_entity_poly.pdbx_strand_id
1 'polypeptide(L)'
;LVTASQCQQPAGNKLSDLLAPISEQIQEVITFREKNRGSKFFNHLSAVSESIQALGWVAMAPKPGPHVKEMNDAAMFYTNRVLKEYKDVDKKHVDWVKAYLSIWTELQAYIKEFHTTGLAWSKTGPVAKELSGLPS
;
A
#
# COMPACT_ATOMS: atom_id res chain seq x y z
N LEU A 1 -2.45 -3.89 -11.33
CA LEU A 1 -3.84 -3.63 -11.76
C LEU A 1 -4.03 -3.81 -13.27
N VAL A 2 -3.27 -3.12 -14.13
CA VAL A 2 -3.35 -3.29 -15.60
C VAL A 2 -3.22 -4.76 -16.03
N THR A 3 -2.19 -5.47 -15.56
CA THR A 3 -2.02 -6.91 -15.85
C THR A 3 -3.24 -7.73 -15.43
N ALA A 4 -3.79 -7.49 -14.24
CA ALA A 4 -4.97 -8.23 -13.77
C ALA A 4 -6.23 -7.96 -14.61
N SER A 5 -6.37 -6.74 -15.14
CA SER A 5 -7.52 -6.39 -16.00
C SER A 5 -7.51 -7.06 -17.38
N GLN A 6 -6.35 -7.52 -17.85
CA GLN A 6 -6.16 -8.10 -19.19
C GLN A 6 -5.86 -9.59 -19.18
N CYS A 7 -5.42 -10.12 -18.04
CA CYS A 7 -4.93 -11.48 -17.90
C CYS A 7 -5.74 -12.28 -16.88
N GLN A 8 -5.77 -13.59 -17.06
CA GLN A 8 -6.29 -14.52 -16.07
C GLN A 8 -5.31 -14.68 -14.90
N GLN A 9 -5.84 -14.97 -13.72
CA GLN A 9 -5.03 -15.18 -12.52
C GLN A 9 -4.05 -16.33 -12.72
N PRO A 10 -2.76 -16.16 -12.40
CA PRO A 10 -1.78 -17.23 -12.48
C PRO A 10 -1.92 -18.20 -11.29
N ALA A 11 -1.35 -19.39 -11.43
CA ALA A 11 -1.21 -20.31 -10.30
C ALA A 11 -0.35 -19.71 -9.18
N GLY A 12 -0.53 -20.18 -7.93
CA GLY A 12 0.04 -19.53 -6.73
C GLY A 12 1.54 -19.25 -6.77
N ASN A 13 2.36 -20.18 -7.29
CA ASN A 13 3.80 -19.98 -7.43
C ASN A 13 4.18 -18.88 -8.44
N LYS A 14 3.36 -18.67 -9.48
CA LYS A 14 3.58 -17.61 -10.47
C LYS A 14 3.00 -16.27 -10.03
N LEU A 15 2.07 -16.29 -9.07
CA LEU A 15 1.54 -15.06 -8.46
C LEU A 15 2.58 -14.38 -7.58
N SER A 16 3.38 -15.15 -6.81
CA SER A 16 4.47 -14.57 -6.02
C SER A 16 5.50 -13.88 -6.91
N ASP A 17 5.86 -14.48 -8.04
CA ASP A 17 6.83 -13.92 -8.98
C ASP A 17 6.32 -12.58 -9.55
N LEU A 18 5.05 -12.52 -9.93
CA LEU A 18 4.42 -11.30 -10.42
C LEU A 18 4.33 -10.19 -9.36
N LEU A 19 4.25 -10.57 -8.08
CA LEU A 19 4.16 -9.64 -6.95
C LEU A 19 5.53 -9.31 -6.33
N ALA A 20 6.63 -9.92 -6.80
CA ALA A 20 7.96 -9.66 -6.27
C ALA A 20 8.35 -8.18 -6.37
N PRO A 21 8.15 -7.47 -7.50
CA PRO A 21 8.57 -6.07 -7.61
C PRO A 21 7.89 -5.14 -6.60
N ILE A 22 6.59 -5.34 -6.33
CA ILE A 22 5.89 -4.52 -5.33
C ILE A 22 6.31 -4.89 -3.91
N SER A 23 6.61 -6.16 -3.65
CA SER A 23 7.10 -6.63 -2.36
C SER A 23 8.48 -6.05 -2.04
N GLU A 24 9.37 -6.00 -3.03
CA GLU A 24 10.69 -5.36 -2.92
C GLU A 24 10.55 -3.87 -2.61
N GLN A 25 9.69 -3.15 -3.33
CA GLN A 25 9.49 -1.72 -3.10
C GLN A 25 8.90 -1.43 -1.70
N ILE A 26 7.97 -2.27 -1.23
CA ILE A 26 7.43 -2.20 0.14
C ILE A 26 8.58 -2.36 1.15
N GLN A 27 9.45 -3.34 0.93
CA GLN A 27 10.58 -3.59 1.83
C GLN A 27 11.58 -2.44 1.83
N GLU A 28 11.86 -1.83 0.69
CA GLU A 28 12.73 -0.64 0.61
C GLU A 28 12.20 0.52 1.46
N VAL A 29 10.89 0.78 1.42
CA VAL A 29 10.24 1.82 2.23
C VAL A 29 10.39 1.53 3.73
N ILE A 30 10.18 0.28 4.13
CA ILE A 30 10.35 -0.14 5.54
C ILE A 30 11.80 0.06 5.98
N THR A 31 12.74 -0.45 5.19
CA THR A 31 14.18 -0.36 5.47
C THR A 31 14.68 1.08 5.48
N PHE A 32 14.11 1.97 4.66
CA PHE A 32 14.44 3.39 4.71
C PHE A 32 14.17 3.98 6.10
N ARG A 33 13.01 3.69 6.69
CA ARG A 33 12.69 4.13 8.06
C ARG A 33 13.62 3.50 9.09
N GLU A 34 13.92 2.21 8.96
CA GLU A 34 14.79 1.48 9.90
C GLU A 34 16.22 2.03 9.94
N LYS A 35 16.75 2.47 8.80
CA LYS A 35 18.08 3.09 8.67
C LYS A 35 18.12 4.54 9.18
N ASN A 36 16.97 5.20 9.31
CA ASN A 36 16.86 6.62 9.63
C ASN A 36 16.20 6.88 11.00
N ARG A 37 16.55 6.08 12.03
CA ARG A 37 15.97 6.20 13.38
C ARG A 37 16.21 7.54 14.07
N GLY A 38 17.29 8.23 13.72
CA GLY A 38 17.62 9.57 14.24
C GLY A 38 16.90 10.73 13.53
N SER A 39 16.02 10.46 12.56
CA SER A 39 15.34 11.52 11.81
C SER A 39 14.45 12.37 12.71
N LYS A 40 14.52 13.71 12.55
CA LYS A 40 13.56 14.63 13.17
C LYS A 40 12.11 14.38 12.72
N PHE A 41 11.92 13.68 11.61
CA PHE A 41 10.60 13.31 11.09
C PHE A 41 10.28 11.82 11.33
N PHE A 42 10.84 11.20 12.36
CA PHE A 42 10.68 9.76 12.60
C PHE A 42 9.22 9.28 12.71
N ASN A 43 8.32 10.09 13.27
CA ASN A 43 6.89 9.76 13.29
C ASN A 43 6.26 9.78 11.88
N HIS A 44 6.75 10.62 10.96
CA HIS A 44 6.30 10.60 9.56
C HIS A 44 6.78 9.33 8.87
N LEU A 45 8.07 9.01 9.03
CA LEU A 45 8.65 7.79 8.48
C LEU A 45 7.95 6.54 9.02
N SER A 46 7.61 6.52 10.31
CA SER A 46 6.92 5.39 10.94
C SER A 46 5.48 5.26 10.46
N ALA A 47 4.74 6.36 10.30
CA ALA A 47 3.41 6.29 9.70
C ALA A 47 3.45 5.64 8.31
N VAL A 48 4.52 5.90 7.54
CA VAL A 48 4.71 5.29 6.22
C VAL A 48 5.13 3.83 6.32
N SER A 49 6.20 3.50 7.05
CA SER A 49 6.71 2.13 7.12
C SER A 49 5.71 1.14 7.71
N GLU A 50 4.95 1.57 8.72
CA GLU A 50 4.00 0.68 9.40
C GLU A 50 2.67 0.51 8.65
N SER A 51 2.45 1.24 7.55
CA SER A 51 1.21 1.15 6.75
C SER A 51 1.42 0.81 5.28
N ILE A 52 2.65 0.89 4.75
CA ILE A 52 2.94 0.64 3.33
C ILE A 52 2.57 -0.77 2.87
N GLN A 53 2.50 -1.74 3.79
CA GLN A 53 2.00 -3.10 3.51
C GLN A 53 0.53 -3.13 3.04
N ALA A 54 -0.21 -2.01 3.15
CA ALA A 54 -1.50 -1.82 2.51
C ALA A 54 -1.45 -2.09 1.00
N LEU A 55 -0.33 -1.76 0.34
CA LEU A 55 -0.13 -2.04 -1.09
C LEU A 55 -0.15 -3.54 -1.42
N GLY A 56 0.12 -4.41 -0.44
CA GLY A 56 0.01 -5.86 -0.55
C GLY A 56 -1.42 -6.40 -0.64
N TRP A 57 -2.45 -5.54 -0.57
CA TRP A 57 -3.86 -5.98 -0.67
C TRP A 57 -4.17 -6.80 -1.92
N VAL A 58 -3.40 -6.62 -2.99
CA VAL A 58 -3.51 -7.37 -4.25
C VAL A 58 -3.28 -8.89 -4.09
N ALA A 59 -2.62 -9.31 -3.01
CA ALA A 59 -2.41 -10.70 -2.62
C ALA A 59 -3.47 -11.21 -1.61
N MET A 60 -4.39 -10.35 -1.16
CA MET A 60 -5.32 -10.64 -0.08
C MET A 60 -6.69 -11.07 -0.60
N ALA A 61 -7.15 -12.23 -0.15
CA ALA A 61 -8.50 -12.72 -0.36
C ALA A 61 -8.96 -13.52 0.88
N PRO A 62 -10.25 -13.48 1.27
CA PRO A 62 -11.35 -12.75 0.63
C PRO A 62 -11.55 -11.32 1.16
N LYS A 63 -10.64 -10.78 1.99
CA LYS A 63 -10.85 -9.54 2.75
C LYS A 63 -9.77 -8.46 2.50
N PRO A 64 -9.56 -7.99 1.25
CA PRO A 64 -8.57 -6.94 0.98
C PRO A 64 -8.93 -5.58 1.59
N GLY A 65 -10.21 -5.21 1.66
CA GLY A 65 -10.65 -3.95 2.28
C GLY A 65 -10.29 -3.85 3.76
N PRO A 66 -10.69 -4.84 4.59
CA PRO A 66 -10.28 -4.91 6.00
C PRO A 66 -8.75 -4.86 6.21
N HIS A 67 -7.97 -5.53 5.37
CA HIS A 67 -6.50 -5.45 5.40
C HIS A 67 -5.99 -4.01 5.27
N VAL A 68 -6.45 -3.25 4.26
CA VAL A 68 -6.04 -1.84 4.10
C VAL A 68 -6.51 -0.98 5.27
N LYS A 69 -7.67 -1.28 5.86
CA LYS A 69 -8.16 -0.57 7.06
C LYS A 69 -7.20 -0.75 8.24
N GLU A 70 -6.76 -1.97 8.53
CA GLU A 70 -5.81 -2.25 9.61
C GLU A 70 -4.49 -1.50 9.43
N MET A 71 -4.00 -1.44 8.19
CA MET A 71 -2.80 -0.67 7.85
C MET A 71 -3.01 0.84 8.03
N ASN A 72 -4.19 1.36 7.68
CA ASN A 72 -4.53 2.76 7.93
C ASN A 72 -4.62 3.07 9.43
N ASP A 73 -5.19 2.18 10.23
CA ASP A 73 -5.24 2.32 11.69
C ASP A 73 -3.81 2.36 12.28
N ALA A 74 -2.87 1.57 11.74
CA ALA A 74 -1.45 1.63 12.10
C ALA A 74 -0.81 2.98 11.71
N ALA A 75 -1.12 3.52 10.52
CA ALA A 75 -0.68 4.87 10.13
C ALA A 75 -1.18 5.92 11.14
N MET A 76 -2.47 5.84 11.52
CA MET A 76 -3.11 6.79 12.44
C MET A 76 -2.40 6.88 13.80
N PHE A 77 -1.86 5.77 14.30
CA PHE A 77 -1.11 5.77 15.56
C PHE A 77 0.07 6.76 15.52
N TYR A 78 0.81 6.81 14.41
CA TYR A 78 1.96 7.70 14.25
C TYR A 78 1.56 9.09 13.74
N THR A 79 0.58 9.20 12.84
CA THR A 79 0.12 10.52 12.38
C THR A 79 -0.54 11.33 13.50
N ASN A 80 -1.20 10.69 14.47
CA ASN A 80 -1.70 11.38 15.67
C ASN A 80 -0.57 12.02 16.49
N ARG A 81 0.62 11.40 16.52
CA ARG A 81 1.81 11.99 17.15
C ARG A 81 2.32 13.20 16.36
N VAL A 82 2.32 13.11 15.03
CA VAL A 82 2.62 14.25 14.14
C VAL A 82 1.64 15.40 14.40
N LEU A 83 0.33 15.13 14.44
CA LEU A 83 -0.66 16.17 14.74
C LEU A 83 -0.44 16.78 16.12
N LYS A 84 -0.15 15.97 17.14
CA LYS A 84 0.13 16.47 18.49
C LYS A 84 1.32 17.44 18.51
N GLU A 85 2.36 17.17 17.73
CA GLU A 85 3.58 17.97 17.68
C GLU A 85 3.42 19.23 16.81
N TYR A 86 2.69 19.15 15.70
CA TYR A 86 2.71 20.21 14.67
C TYR A 86 1.40 20.99 14.48
N LYS A 87 0.27 20.58 15.10
CA LYS A 87 -1.04 21.20 14.82
C LYS A 87 -1.11 22.72 15.01
N ASP A 88 -0.36 23.23 16.00
CA ASP A 88 -0.31 24.66 16.35
C ASP A 88 1.04 25.29 15.96
N VAL A 89 1.88 24.55 15.21
CA VAL A 89 3.26 24.95 14.86
C VAL A 89 3.40 25.15 13.36
N ASP A 90 3.04 24.16 12.56
CA ASP A 90 3.21 24.22 11.11
C ASP A 90 2.13 23.39 10.39
N LYS A 91 1.26 24.12 9.71
CA LYS A 91 0.11 23.58 8.98
C LYS A 91 0.49 22.55 7.90
N LYS A 92 1.69 22.63 7.32
CA LYS A 92 2.08 21.67 6.26
C LYS A 92 2.12 20.22 6.75
N HIS A 93 2.43 20.01 8.03
CA HIS A 93 2.44 18.67 8.64
C HIS A 93 1.01 18.16 8.88
N VAL A 94 0.09 19.05 9.23
CA VAL A 94 -1.34 18.71 9.34
C VAL A 94 -1.90 18.31 7.97
N ASP A 95 -1.55 19.07 6.94
CA ASP A 95 -2.00 18.79 5.58
C ASP A 95 -1.35 17.51 5.03
N TRP A 96 -0.08 17.25 5.35
CA TRP A 96 0.58 15.97 5.07
C TRP A 96 -0.15 14.78 5.70
N VAL A 97 -0.55 14.88 6.98
CA VAL A 97 -1.31 13.80 7.66
C VAL A 97 -2.62 13.54 6.93
N LYS A 98 -3.38 14.58 6.60
CA LYS A 98 -4.67 14.45 5.91
C LYS A 98 -4.50 13.82 4.53
N ALA A 99 -3.55 14.32 3.75
CA ALA A 99 -3.25 13.79 2.42
C ALA A 99 -2.84 12.31 2.50
N TYR A 100 -1.95 11.97 3.42
CA TYR A 100 -1.45 10.61 3.55
C TYR A 100 -2.54 9.60 3.94
N LEU A 101 -3.35 9.92 4.96
CA LEU A 101 -4.47 9.04 5.36
C LEU A 101 -5.54 8.92 4.27
N SER A 102 -5.75 9.97 3.47
CA SER A 102 -6.72 9.92 2.37
C SER A 102 -6.38 8.88 1.30
N ILE A 103 -5.09 8.60 1.07
CA ILE A 103 -4.65 7.55 0.14
C ILE A 103 -5.28 6.21 0.53
N TRP A 104 -5.23 5.87 1.83
CA TRP A 104 -5.74 4.59 2.33
C TRP A 104 -7.26 4.54 2.42
N THR A 105 -7.91 5.67 2.69
CA THR A 105 -9.38 5.78 2.65
C THR A 105 -9.91 5.59 1.23
N GLU A 106 -9.32 6.29 0.24
CA GLU A 106 -9.73 6.17 -1.16
C GLU A 106 -9.37 4.78 -1.73
N LEU A 107 -8.25 4.19 -1.30
CA LEU A 107 -7.91 2.82 -1.68
C LEU A 107 -8.94 1.80 -1.15
N GLN A 108 -9.43 1.96 0.09
CA GLN A 108 -10.51 1.13 0.62
C GLN A 108 -11.81 1.29 -0.18
N ALA A 109 -12.17 2.52 -0.56
CA ALA A 109 -13.33 2.79 -1.39
C ALA A 109 -13.21 2.11 -2.76
N TYR A 110 -12.06 2.27 -3.42
CA TYR A 110 -11.73 1.62 -4.68
C TYR A 110 -11.81 0.09 -4.59
N ILE A 111 -11.21 -0.51 -3.54
CA ILE A 111 -11.26 -1.96 -3.32
C ILE A 111 -12.71 -2.42 -3.11
N LYS A 112 -13.49 -1.68 -2.32
CA LYS A 112 -14.89 -2.02 -2.06
C LYS A 112 -15.72 -2.03 -3.35
N GLU A 113 -15.48 -1.07 -4.24
CA GLU A 113 -16.21 -0.92 -5.50
C GLU A 113 -15.83 -1.96 -6.55
N PHE A 114 -14.53 -2.23 -6.73
CA PHE A 114 -14.04 -3.04 -7.87
C PHE A 114 -13.46 -4.40 -7.50
N HIS A 115 -13.08 -4.61 -6.24
CA HIS A 115 -12.26 -5.73 -5.80
C HIS A 115 -12.68 -6.28 -4.42
N THR A 116 -14.00 -6.28 -4.15
CA THR A 116 -14.56 -6.47 -2.80
C THR A 116 -14.05 -7.73 -2.10
N THR A 117 -13.90 -8.83 -2.84
CA THR A 117 -13.48 -10.14 -2.33
C THR A 117 -12.04 -10.54 -2.71
N GLY A 118 -11.26 -9.60 -3.25
CA GLY A 118 -9.92 -9.85 -3.77
C GLY A 118 -9.70 -9.12 -5.09
N LEU A 119 -8.44 -9.06 -5.53
CA LEU A 119 -8.09 -8.49 -6.83
C LEU A 119 -8.88 -9.19 -7.94
N ALA A 120 -9.60 -8.41 -8.73
CA ALA A 120 -10.38 -8.93 -9.85
C ALA A 120 -9.45 -9.16 -11.05
N TRP A 121 -9.37 -10.43 -11.47
CA TRP A 121 -8.65 -10.84 -12.67
C TRP A 121 -9.62 -10.99 -13.84
N SER A 122 -9.11 -10.78 -15.06
CA SER A 122 -9.89 -11.02 -16.26
C SER A 122 -10.29 -12.50 -16.36
N LYS A 123 -11.54 -12.74 -16.80
CA LYS A 123 -12.04 -14.10 -17.09
C LYS A 123 -11.56 -14.61 -18.45
N THR A 124 -10.98 -13.74 -19.27
CA THR A 124 -10.55 -13.99 -20.64
C THR A 124 -9.13 -13.46 -20.85
N GLY A 125 -8.50 -13.81 -21.98
CA GLY A 125 -7.14 -13.37 -22.28
C GLY A 125 -6.09 -14.36 -21.75
N PRO A 126 -4.79 -14.02 -21.87
CA PRO A 126 -3.72 -14.92 -21.49
C PRO A 126 -3.65 -15.09 -19.96
N VAL A 127 -3.12 -16.22 -19.49
CA VAL A 127 -2.71 -16.34 -18.09
C VAL A 127 -1.57 -15.37 -17.84
N ALA A 128 -1.66 -14.59 -16.75
CA ALA A 128 -0.62 -13.64 -16.42
C ALA A 128 0.73 -14.37 -16.28
N LYS A 129 1.75 -13.79 -16.89
CA LYS A 129 3.14 -14.20 -16.76
C LYS A 129 3.90 -13.01 -16.21
N GLU A 130 5.13 -13.22 -15.77
CA GLU A 130 6.02 -12.12 -15.41
C GLU A 130 6.00 -11.02 -16.48
N LEU A 131 6.01 -9.77 -16.02
CA LEU A 131 6.23 -8.62 -16.88
C LEU A 131 7.71 -8.64 -17.31
N SER A 132 8.04 -9.43 -18.33
CA SER A 132 9.31 -9.32 -19.02
C SER A 132 9.32 -8.03 -19.85
N GLY A 133 9.74 -6.93 -19.23
CA GLY A 133 10.02 -5.66 -19.91
C GLY A 133 8.98 -4.56 -19.70
N LEU A 134 9.26 -3.66 -18.76
CA LEU A 134 8.96 -2.24 -18.93
C LEU A 134 10.30 -1.55 -19.24
N PRO A 135 10.41 -0.75 -20.31
CA PRO A 135 11.61 0.05 -20.55
C PRO A 135 11.77 1.07 -19.43
N SER A 136 13.01 1.24 -18.99
CA SER A 136 13.47 2.30 -18.09
C SER A 136 13.25 3.69 -18.68
#